data_AF-A0A0J7N181-F1
#
_entry.id   AF-A0A0J7N181-F1
#
_cell.length_a   1.000
_cell.length_b   1.000
_cell.length_c   1.000
_cell.angle_alpha   90.00
_cell.angle_beta   90.00
_cell.angle_gamma   90.00
#
_symmetry.space_group_name_H-M   'P 1'
#
loop_
_entity.id
_entity.type
_entity.pdbx_description
1 polymer ?
#
loop_
_entity_poly.entity_id
_entity_poly.type
_entity_poly.pdbx_seq_one_letter_code
_entity_poly.pdbx_strand_id
1 'polypeptide(L)' 'MVFMFDSTPDEAHREQMSEVVRYVEIDFEKKTVRVRESFLDFIQISQKNAKSLVEDILKQLEKDEMELQDCRSQC' A
#
# COMPACT_ATOMS: atom_id res chain seq x y z
N MET A 1 5.77 -8.72 -4.61
CA MET A 1 4.75 -7.65 -4.52
C MET A 1 5.33 -6.51 -3.70
N VAL A 2 4.87 -5.30 -3.91
CA VAL A 2 5.40 -4.08 -3.30
C VAL A 2 4.23 -3.18 -2.89
N PHE A 3 4.26 -2.67 -1.67
CA PHE A 3 3.29 -1.68 -1.20
C PHE A 3 3.87 -0.28 -1.26
N MET A 4 3.02 0.67 -1.59
CA MET A 4 3.32 2.09 -1.66
C MET A 4 2.30 2.84 -0.84
N PHE A 5 2.80 3.65 0.08
CA PHE A 5 2.01 4.48 0.98
C PHE A 5 2.43 5.92 0.78
N ASP A 6 1.48 6.78 0.40
CA ASP A 6 1.75 8.20 0.18
C ASP A 6 0.77 9.05 1.00
N SER A 7 1.30 9.93 1.83
CA SER A 7 0.50 10.80 2.71
C SER A 7 0.16 12.10 1.98
N THR A 8 -1.14 12.33 1.74
CA THR A 8 -1.64 13.58 1.15
C THR A 8 -2.66 14.21 2.10
N PRO A 9 -2.61 15.53 2.36
CA PRO A 9 -3.67 16.19 3.11
C PRO A 9 -4.96 16.20 2.27
N ASP A 10 -6.09 15.80 2.87
CA ASP A 10 -7.41 15.90 2.24
C ASP A 10 -7.93 17.35 2.19
N GLU A 11 -9.02 17.61 1.45
CA GLU A 11 -9.61 18.96 1.34
C GLU A 11 -10.07 19.53 2.71
N ALA A 12 -10.27 18.68 3.71
CA ALA A 12 -10.66 19.04 5.08
C ALA A 12 -9.46 19.17 6.04
N HIS A 13 -8.21 19.18 5.54
CA HIS A 13 -6.96 19.21 6.32
C HIS A 13 -6.75 18.00 7.25
N ARG A 14 -7.45 16.90 7.01
CA ARG A 14 -7.18 15.61 7.64
C ARG A 14 -6.12 14.91 6.81
N GLU A 15 -5.18 14.27 7.48
CA GLU A 15 -4.23 13.46 6.74
C GLU A 15 -4.89 12.16 6.31
N GLN A 16 -4.64 11.78 5.07
CA GLN A 16 -4.96 10.47 4.54
C GLN A 16 -3.73 9.89 3.85
N MET A 17 -3.65 8.58 3.81
CA MET A 17 -2.57 7.85 3.17
C MET A 17 -3.15 6.99 2.06
N SER A 18 -2.76 7.20 0.82
CA SER A 18 -3.15 6.31 -0.27
C SER A 18 -2.34 5.03 -0.22
N GLU A 19 -3.00 3.89 -0.33
CA GLU A 19 -2.38 2.58 -0.45
C GLU A 19 -2.44 2.09 -1.89
N VAL A 20 -1.27 1.75 -2.44
CA VAL A 20 -1.15 1.19 -3.79
C VAL A 20 -0.28 -0.05 -3.74
N VAL A 21 -0.76 -1.14 -4.34
CA VAL A 21 0.00 -2.37 -4.53
C VAL A 21 0.58 -2.43 -5.94
N ARG A 22 1.89 -2.64 -6.04
CA ARG A 22 2.61 -2.88 -7.30
C ARG A 22 3.08 -4.32 -7.36
N TYR A 23 2.78 -5.01 -8.45
CA TYR A 23 3.18 -6.41 -8.66
C TYR A 23 3.52 -6.69 -10.11
N VAL A 24 4.19 -7.81 -10.34
CA VAL A 24 4.52 -8.30 -11.68
C VAL A 24 3.50 -9.38 -12.03
N GLU A 25 2.76 -9.16 -13.10
CA GLU A 25 1.90 -10.15 -13.72
C GLU A 25 2.70 -10.86 -14.83
N ILE A 26 2.77 -12.19 -14.74
CA ILE A 26 3.42 -13.04 -15.74
C ILE A 26 2.32 -13.86 -16.41
N ASP A 27 2.08 -13.60 -17.70
CA ASP A 27 1.22 -14.45 -18.54
C ASP A 27 2.13 -15.43 -19.29
N PHE A 28 2.15 -16.69 -18.84
CA PHE A 28 2.99 -17.74 -19.41
C PHE A 28 2.52 -18.18 -20.80
N GLU A 29 1.22 -18.11 -21.08
CA GLU A 29 0.65 -18.50 -22.38
C GLU A 29 1.02 -17.47 -23.45
N LYS A 30 0.85 -16.18 -23.13
CA LYS A 30 1.21 -15.08 -24.03
C LYS A 30 2.69 -14.71 -23.97
N LYS A 31 3.46 -15.31 -23.04
CA LYS A 31 4.86 -15.00 -22.75
C LYS A 31 5.10 -13.51 -22.51
N THR A 32 4.19 -12.87 -21.78
CA THR A 32 4.30 -11.44 -21.46
C THR A 32 4.52 -11.22 -19.98
N VAL A 33 5.34 -10.22 -19.66
CA VAL A 33 5.57 -9.74 -18.30
C VAL A 33 5.09 -8.30 -18.24
N ARG A 34 4.27 -7.97 -17.24
CA ARG A 34 3.71 -6.63 -17.04
C ARG A 34 3.87 -6.22 -15.59
N VAL A 35 4.29 -4.98 -15.36
CA VAL A 35 4.16 -4.36 -14.04
C VAL A 35 2.76 -3.79 -13.94
N ARG A 36 2.02 -4.16 -12.89
CA ARG A 36 0.73 -3.59 -12.56
C ARG A 36 0.79 -2.83 -11.26
N GLU A 37 -0.01 -1.79 -11.20
CA GLU A 37 -0.30 -1.02 -9.99
C GLU A 37 -1.80 -1.06 -9.76
N SER A 38 -2.22 -1.22 -8.52
CA SER A 38 -3.62 -1.25 -8.13
C SER A 38 -3.78 -0.41 -6.88
N PHE A 39 -4.64 0.60 -6.98
CA PHE A 39 -5.08 1.37 -5.82
C PHE A 39 -5.98 0.47 -4.96
N LEU A 40 -5.67 0.38 -3.68
CA LEU A 40 -6.44 -0.42 -2.72
C LEU A 40 -7.43 0.47 -1.99
N ASP A 41 -6.93 1.43 -1.20
CA ASP A 41 -7.79 2.30 -0.40
C ASP A 41 -7.07 3.60 0.04
N PHE A 42 -7.83 4.50 0.65
CA PHE A 42 -7.30 5.56 1.50
C PHE A 42 -7.38 5.15 2.98
N ILE A 43 -6.25 5.21 3.66
CA ILE A 43 -6.13 4.98 5.09
C ILE A 43 -6.23 6.33 5.79
N GLN A 44 -7.18 6.46 6.71
CA GLN A 44 -7.26 7.64 7.56
C GLN A 44 -6.16 7.59 8.61
N ILE A 45 -5.23 8.55 8.57
CA ILE A 45 -4.10 8.58 9.51
C ILE A 45 -4.46 9.40 10.73
N SER A 46 -4.31 8.77 11.89
CA SER A 46 -4.74 9.33 13.17
C SER A 46 -3.77 10.40 13.69
N GLN A 47 -2.46 10.19 13.50
CA GLN A 47 -1.38 11.08 13.94
C GLN A 47 -0.15 10.94 13.03
N LYS A 48 0.63 12.02 12.87
CA LYS A 48 1.85 12.04 12.02
C LYS A 48 3.10 11.43 12.66
N ASN A 49 2.98 10.78 13.83
CA ASN A 49 4.16 10.22 14.47
C ASN A 49 4.51 8.86 13.81
N ALA A 50 5.79 8.51 13.77
CA ALA A 50 6.23 7.31 13.07
C ALA A 50 5.58 6.02 13.60
N LYS A 51 5.28 5.97 14.91
CA LYS A 51 4.68 4.80 15.55
C LYS A 51 3.22 4.61 15.15
N SER A 52 2.43 5.68 15.14
CA SER A 52 1.03 5.65 14.72
C SER A 52 0.90 5.31 13.24
N LEU A 53 1.79 5.83 12.39
CA LEU A 53 1.82 5.49 10.97
C LEU A 53 2.06 3.98 10.74
N VAL A 54 3.04 3.40 11.45
CA VAL A 54 3.31 1.96 11.37
C VAL A 54 2.12 1.15 11.90
N GLU A 55 1.50 1.56 13.01
CA GLU A 55 0.33 0.88 13.55
C GLU A 55 -0.88 0.94 12.59
N ASP A 56 -1.11 2.08 11.95
CA ASP A 56 -2.22 2.27 10.99
C ASP A 56 -1.97 1.43 9.72
N ILE A 57 -0.74 1.36 9.21
CA ILE A 57 -0.35 0.48 8.09
C ILE A 57 -0.53 -1.00 8.45
N LEU A 58 -0.04 -1.44 9.62
CA LEU A 58 -0.14 -2.84 10.03
C LEU A 58 -1.60 -3.30 10.17
N LYS A 59 -2.48 -2.46 10.73
CA LYS A 59 -3.91 -2.75 10.84
C LYS A 59 -4.57 -2.85 9.47
N GLN A 60 -4.19 -1.99 8.52
CA GLN A 60 -4.75 -2.05 7.17
C GLN A 60 -4.31 -3.33 6.46
N LEU A 61 -3.02 -3.70 6.53
CA LEU A 61 -2.53 -4.96 5.95
C LEU A 61 -3.22 -6.19 6.55
N GLU A 62 -3.47 -6.21 7.86
CA GLU A 62 -4.23 -7.28 8.51
C GLU A 62 -5.67 -7.34 7.99
N LYS A 63 -6.32 -6.19 7.82
CA LYS A 63 -7.69 -6.08 7.28
C LYS A 63 -7.79 -6.55 5.83
N ASP A 64 -6.76 -6.29 5.03
CA ASP A 64 -6.70 -6.70 3.62
C ASP A 64 -6.22 -8.16 3.44
N GLU A 65 -6.05 -8.89 4.55
CA GLU A 65 -5.54 -10.27 4.59
C GLU A 65 -4.16 -10.41 3.91
N MET A 66 -3.33 -9.38 4.02
CA MET A 66 -2.03 -9.30 3.37
C MET A 66 -0.88 -9.51 4.35
N GLU A 67 -0.04 -10.51 4.09
CA GLU A 67 1.12 -10.80 4.94
C GLU A 67 2.33 -9.93 4.57
N LEU A 68 2.95 -9.32 5.58
CA LEU A 68 4.21 -8.57 5.41
C LEU A 68 5.35 -9.43 4.83
N GLN A 69 5.29 -10.75 4.98
CA GLN A 69 6.32 -11.66 4.45
C GLN A 69 6.34 -11.69 2.92
N ASP A 70 5.21 -11.36 2.28
CA ASP A 70 5.09 -11.25 0.83
C ASP A 70 5.51 -9.87 0.29
N CYS A 71 5.74 -8.92 1.20
CA CYS A 71 6.20 -7.56 0.89
C CYS A 71 7.71 -7.54 0.67
N ARG A 72 8.14 -7.04 -0.49
CA ARG A 72 9.55 -6.68 -0.73
C ARG A 72 9.71 -5.19 -0.43
N SER A 73 10.75 -4.82 0.33
CA SER A 73 11.14 -3.40 0.49
C SER A 73 11.42 -2.79 -0.87
N GLN A 74 10.99 -1.54 -1.08
CA GLN A 74 11.59 -0.69 -2.10
C GLN A 74 12.83 -0.03 -1.49
N CYS A 75 13.93 -0.04 -2.23
CA CYS A 75 15.12 0.78 -1.93
C CYS A 75 15.17 1.91 -2.96
#